data_AF-A0A1F6ESV7-F1
#
_entry.id   AF-A0A1F6ESV7-F1
#
_cell.length_a   1.000
_cell.length_b   1.000
_cell.length_c   1.000
_cell.angle_alpha   90.00
_cell.angle_beta   90.00
_cell.angle_gamma   90.00
#
_symmetry.space_group_name_H-M   'P 1'
#
loop_
_entity.id
_entity.type
_entity.pdbx_description
1 polymer ?
#
loop_
_entity_poly.entity_id
_entity_poly.type
_entity_poly.pdbx_seq_one_letter_code
_entity_poly.pdbx_strand_id
1 'polypeptide(L)' 'MNQQLLVGAVVGLIVGAGVGYYFGYDTGWEGSVKAAKEQAVLEAQGAVNPFEDVSTNPLENVKTNPYENVKTNPFE' A
#
# COMPACT_ATOMS: atom_id res chain seq x y z
N MET A 1 -37.54 -40.79 19.63
CA MET A 1 -36.51 -39.75 19.87
C MET A 1 -37.11 -38.72 20.80
N ASN A 2 -36.46 -38.40 21.92
CA ASN A 2 -37.07 -37.54 22.94
C ASN A 2 -37.15 -36.10 22.42
N GLN A 3 -38.36 -35.61 22.18
CA GLN A 3 -38.60 -34.31 21.52
C GLN A 3 -37.92 -33.15 22.28
N GLN A 4 -37.82 -33.25 23.61
CA GLN A 4 -37.12 -32.28 24.45
C GLN A 4 -35.61 -32.22 24.18
N LEU A 5 -35.00 -33.35 23.84
CA LEU A 5 -33.57 -33.44 23.55
C LEU A 5 -33.27 -32.85 22.17
N LEU A 6 -34.17 -33.06 21.20
CA LEU A 6 -34.09 -32.47 19.87
C LEU A 6 -34.28 -30.95 19.91
N VAL A 7 -35.25 -30.47 20.68
CA VAL A 7 -35.45 -29.03 20.92
C VAL A 7 -34.25 -28.40 21.61
N GLY A 8 -33.69 -29.06 22.65
CA GLY A 8 -32.49 -28.58 23.33
C GLY A 8 -31.27 -28.47 22.41
N ALA A 9 -31.07 -29.46 21.54
CA ALA A 9 -29.98 -29.45 20.56
C ALA A 9 -30.12 -28.31 19.54
N VAL A 10 -31.34 -28.07 19.03
CA VAL A 10 -31.61 -26.99 18.06
C VAL A 10 -31.40 -25.61 18.71
N VAL A 11 -31.89 -25.41 19.93
CA VAL A 11 -31.72 -24.15 20.66
C VAL A 11 -30.23 -23.90 20.96
N GLY A 12 -29.51 -24.92 21.42
CA GLY A 12 -28.07 -24.82 21.66
C GLY A 12 -27.28 -24.45 20.41
N LEU A 13 -27.64 -25.00 19.25
CA LEU A 13 -26.99 -24.70 17.98
C LEU A 13 -27.23 -23.25 17.54
N ILE A 14 -28.46 -22.74 17.66
CA ILE A 14 -28.79 -21.36 17.29
C ILE A 14 -28.07 -20.36 18.19
N VAL A 15 -28.07 -20.59 19.52
CA VAL A 15 -27.37 -19.74 20.48
C VAL A 15 -25.87 -19.77 20.26
N GLY A 16 -25.29 -20.96 20.06
CA GLY A 16 -23.86 -21.11 19.78
C GLY A 16 -23.43 -20.42 18.47
N ALA A 17 -24.24 -20.54 17.41
CA ALA A 17 -23.99 -19.84 16.15
C ALA A 17 -24.06 -18.32 16.30
N GLY A 18 -25.05 -17.79 17.04
CA GLY A 18 -25.17 -16.36 17.29
C GLY A 18 -24.00 -15.78 18.08
N VAL A 19 -23.57 -16.47 19.14
CA VAL A 19 -22.40 -16.08 19.95
C VAL A 19 -21.13 -16.18 19.11
N GLY A 20 -20.94 -17.27 18.37
CA GLY A 20 -19.78 -17.46 17.49
C GLY A 20 -19.68 -16.40 16.40
N TYR A 21 -20.80 -16.03 15.78
CA TYR A 21 -20.84 -14.97 14.77
C TYR A 21 -20.48 -13.59 15.36
N TYR A 22 -21.03 -13.26 16.52
CA TYR A 22 -20.77 -11.98 17.18
C TYR A 22 -19.30 -11.82 17.58
N PHE A 23 -18.72 -12.83 18.25
CA PHE A 23 -17.33 -12.77 18.69
C PHE A 23 -16.34 -12.94 17.53
N GLY A 24 -16.67 -13.76 16.52
CA GLY A 24 -15.79 -14.02 15.38
C GLY A 24 -15.66 -12.85 14.40
N TYR A 25 -16.69 -12.00 14.30
CA TYR A 25 -16.67 -10.84 13.40
C TYR A 25 -15.61 -9.81 13.81
N ASP A 26 -15.52 -9.50 15.11
CA ASP A 26 -14.54 -8.53 15.63
C ASP A 26 -13.09 -9.03 15.44
N THR A 27 -12.84 -10.32 15.71
CA THR A 27 -11.48 -10.87 15.57
C THR A 27 -11.04 -11.06 14.13
N GLY A 28 -11.98 -11.38 13.23
CA GLY A 28 -11.69 -11.57 11.79
C GLY A 28 -11.39 -10.25 11.07
N TRP A 29 -12.08 -9.17 11.45
CA TRP A 29 -11.86 -7.86 10.85
C TRP A 29 -10.48 -7.28 11.20
N GLU A 30 -10.07 -7.34 12.46
CA GLU A 30 -8.75 -6.83 12.88
C GLU A 30 -7.59 -7.59 12.22
N GLY A 31 -7.70 -8.92 12.10
CA GLY A 31 -6.68 -9.75 11.46
C GLY A 31 -6.51 -9.43 9.96
N SER A 32 -7.62 -9.22 9.25
CA SER A 32 -7.58 -8.90 7.82
C SER A 32 -7.05 -7.49 7.53
N VAL A 33 -7.41 -6.50 8.35
CA VAL A 33 -6.89 -5.13 8.23
C VAL A 33 -5.39 -5.08 8.54
N LYS A 34 -4.92 -5.85 9.51
CA LYS A 34 -3.50 -5.92 9.86
C LYS A 34 -2.68 -6.55 8.73
N ALA A 35 -3.15 -7.67 8.17
CA ALA A 35 -2.52 -8.32 7.02
C ALA A 35 -2.47 -7.40 5.79
N ALA A 36 -3.56 -6.69 5.49
CA ALA A 36 -3.60 -5.74 4.38
C ALA A 36 -2.64 -4.55 4.57
N LYS A 37 -2.51 -4.03 5.80
CA LYS A 37 -1.53 -2.97 6.12
C LYS A 37 -0.08 -3.44 5.96
N GLU A 38 0.22 -4.64 6.41
CA GLU A 38 1.57 -5.20 6.34
C GLU A 38 2.01 -5.42 4.87
N GLN A 39 1.08 -5.84 4.03
CA GLN A 39 1.29 -5.98 2.58
C GLN A 39 1.49 -4.64 1.88
N ALA A 40 0.71 -3.62 2.24
CA ALA A 40 0.86 -2.26 1.71
C ALA A 40 2.20 -1.62 2.11
N VAL A 41 2.72 -1.91 3.31
CA VAL A 41 4.03 -1.42 3.77
C VAL A 41 5.18 -2.08 2.99
N LEU A 42 5.08 -3.37 2.69
CA LEU A 42 6.08 -4.08 1.87
C LEU A 42 6.13 -3.55 0.43
N GLU A 43 4.97 -3.28 -0.17
CA GLU A 43 4.88 -2.68 -1.51
C GLU A 43 5.40 -1.24 -1.53
N ALA A 44 5.11 -0.46 -0.47
CA ALA A 44 5.62 0.90 -0.33
C ALA A 44 7.15 0.95 -0.08
N GLN A 45 7.70 -0.02 0.65
CA GLN A 45 9.15 -0.12 0.88
C GLN A 45 9.93 -0.57 -0.38
N GLY A 46 9.28 -1.26 -1.30
CA GLY A 46 9.86 -1.60 -2.61
C GLY A 46 9.88 -0.44 -3.61
N ALA A 47 9.08 0.60 -3.37
CA ALA A 47 8.99 1.79 -4.22
C ALA A 47 10.05 2.83 -3.83
N VAL A 48 11.33 2.45 -3.82
CA VAL A 48 12.41 3.44 -3.78
C VAL A 48 12.37 4.19 -5.11
N ASN A 49 11.95 5.44 -5.09
CA ASN A 49 11.93 6.28 -6.28
C ASN A 49 13.38 6.65 -6.65
N PRO A 50 13.94 6.11 -7.75
CA PRO A 50 15.34 6.33 -8.11
C PRO A 50 15.65 7.79 -8.51
N PHE A 51 14.62 8.63 -8.59
CA PHE A 51 14.71 10.06 -8.90
C PHE A 51 14.45 10.97 -7.69
N GLU A 52 14.22 10.41 -6.49
CA GLU A 52 13.93 11.20 -5.28
C GLU A 52 15.10 12.13 -4.89
N ASP A 53 16.34 11.73 -5.19
CA ASP A 53 17.55 12.51 -4.89
C ASP A 53 17.94 13.54 -5.97
N VAL A 54 17.21 13.62 -7.09
CA VAL A 54 17.56 14.54 -8.19
C VAL A 54 16.89 15.89 -7.98
N SER A 55 17.50 16.73 -7.13
CA SER A 55 17.02 18.09 -6.83
C SER A 55 17.67 19.17 -7.71
N THR A 56 18.79 18.87 -8.37
CA THR A 56 19.59 19.87 -9.09
C THR A 56 19.38 19.80 -10.60
N ASN A 57 19.28 20.97 -11.25
CA ASN A 57 19.24 21.06 -12.71
C ASN A 57 20.68 20.98 -13.26
N PRO A 58 21.04 19.97 -14.08
CA PRO A 58 22.39 19.82 -14.64
C PRO A 58 22.89 21.02 -15.46
N LEU A 59 21.96 21.88 -15.91
CA LEU A 59 22.25 23.06 -16.72
C LEU A 59 22.18 24.38 -15.95
N GLU A 60 21.96 24.35 -14.63
CA GLU A 60 21.80 25.56 -13.81
C GLU A 60 22.99 26.54 -13.92
N ASN A 61 24.19 26.01 -14.17
CA ASN A 61 25.43 26.80 -14.26
C ASN A 61 26.00 26.91 -15.68
N VAL A 62 25.30 26.44 -16.71
CA VAL A 62 25.79 26.51 -18.10
C VAL A 62 25.34 27.83 -18.72
N LYS A 63 26.23 28.83 -18.73
CA LYS A 63 26.03 30.14 -19.39
C LYS A 63 26.91 30.33 -20.63
N THR A 64 27.71 29.33 -20.99
CA THR A 64 28.71 29.46 -22.06
C THR A 64 28.05 29.37 -23.43
N ASN A 65 28.34 30.34 -24.30
CA ASN A 65 27.96 30.28 -25.70
C ASN A 65 29.04 29.51 -26.48
N PRO A 66 28.73 28.36 -27.11
CA PRO A 66 29.73 27.58 -27.85
C PRO A 66 30.34 28.30 -29.05
N TYR A 67 29.76 29.43 -29.49
CA TYR A 67 30.23 30.22 -30.62
C TYR A 67 30.93 31.53 -30.22
N GLU A 68 31.16 31.78 -28.93
CA GLU A 68 31.73 33.04 -28.42
C GLU A 68 33.10 33.39 -29.04
N ASN A 69 33.87 32.37 -29.47
CA ASN A 69 35.20 32.54 -30.04
C ASN A 69 35.30 32.14 -31.53
N VAL A 70 34.16 32.03 -32.23
CA VAL A 70 34.17 31.69 -33.65
C VAL A 70 34.23 32.97 -34.48
N LYS A 71 35.27 33.13 -35.30
CA LYS A 71 35.30 34.14 -36.36
C LYS A 71 34.15 33.84 -37.33
N THR A 72 33.08 34.63 -37.24
CA THR A 72 31.93 34.54 -38.14
C THR A 72 32.23 35.13 -39.52
N ASN A 73 33.23 36.00 -39.60
CA ASN A 73 33.70 36.60 -40.84
C ASN A 73 35.02 35.94 -41.31
N PRO A 74 35.01 35.18 -42.42
CA PRO A 74 36.21 34.55 -42.98
C PRO A 74 37.14 35.53 -43.72
N PHE A 75 36.77 36.81 -43.83
CA PHE A 75 37.57 37.86 -44.49
C PHE A 75 38.17 38.89 -43.52
N GLU A 76 38.12 38.61 -42.20
CA GLU A 76 38.90 39.30 -41.15
C GLU A 76 40.20 38.58 -40.79
#